data_AF-A0A1G1L0T6-F1
#
_entry.id   AF-A0A1G1L0T6-F1
#
_cell.length_a   1.000
_cell.length_b   1.000
_cell.length_c   1.000
_cell.angle_alpha   90.00
_cell.angle_beta   90.00
_cell.angle_gamma   90.00
#
_symmetry.space_group_name_H-M   'P 1'
#
loop_
_entity.id
_entity.type
_entity.pdbx_description
1 polymer ?
#
loop_
_entity_poly.entity_id
_entity_poly.type
_entity_poly.pdbx_seq_one_letter_code
_entity_poly.pdbx_strand_id
1 'polypeptide(L)'
;MTETIKKSRSFFSFLRNDPPQRYYVGMHFLCLSAMMVVLFVILNQEFQKFITSVDTINISAQSFKVHLGDLYSSIFVKAIMLFLVGYGVSVLVGLLFLHHVTGPMIRVRAILDALSRGQFPAGMIQFRQGDFSKEIALSLSRLIDFLSRSRTSISGEKKEDH
;
A
#
# COMPACT_ATOMS: atom_id res chain seq x y z
N MET A 1 -22.05 40.65 4.61
CA MET A 1 -22.76 39.44 5.08
C MET A 1 -22.09 38.26 4.39
N THR A 2 -21.15 37.62 5.07
CA THR A 2 -20.18 36.69 4.45
C THR A 2 -20.64 35.27 4.77
N GLU A 3 -21.17 34.57 3.77
CA GLU A 3 -21.53 33.16 3.91
C GLU A 3 -20.26 32.30 4.05
N THR A 4 -20.06 31.75 5.23
CA THR A 4 -19.06 30.70 5.47
C THR A 4 -19.59 29.38 4.93
N ILE A 5 -19.13 28.98 3.74
CA ILE A 5 -19.40 27.64 3.18
C ILE A 5 -18.78 26.59 4.12
N LYS A 6 -19.65 25.92 4.89
CA LYS A 6 -19.28 24.82 5.79
C LYS A 6 -18.88 23.60 4.94
N LYS A 7 -17.58 23.48 4.67
CA LYS A 7 -16.99 22.36 3.92
C LYS A 7 -17.15 21.08 4.74
N SER A 8 -18.27 20.37 4.55
CA SER A 8 -18.48 19.02 5.07
C SER A 8 -17.41 18.10 4.46
N ARG A 9 -16.32 17.89 5.20
CA ARG A 9 -15.30 16.90 4.85
C ARG A 9 -15.92 15.53 5.08
N SER A 10 -16.58 15.00 4.06
CA SER A 10 -17.02 13.60 4.03
C SER A 10 -15.86 12.72 4.47
N PHE A 11 -16.07 11.85 5.46
CA PHE A 11 -15.07 10.89 5.95
C PHE A 11 -14.53 10.02 4.80
N PHE A 12 -15.35 9.83 3.76
CA PHE A 12 -15.01 9.11 2.53
C PHE A 12 -14.35 9.99 1.46
N SER A 13 -14.16 11.30 1.68
CA SER A 13 -13.37 12.15 0.78
C SER A 13 -11.90 11.73 0.71
N PHE A 14 -11.42 10.96 1.69
CA PHE A 14 -10.13 10.29 1.65
C PHE A 14 -10.05 9.23 0.51
N LEU A 15 -11.15 8.68 0.05
CA LEU A 15 -11.13 7.63 -0.97
C LEU A 15 -11.08 8.15 -2.41
N ARG A 16 -11.23 9.46 -2.63
CA ARG A 16 -11.56 9.99 -3.96
C ARG A 16 -10.43 10.71 -4.70
N ASN A 17 -9.27 10.99 -4.10
CA ASN A 17 -8.26 11.83 -4.79
C ASN A 17 -6.81 11.86 -4.24
N ASP A 18 -6.17 10.74 -3.86
CA ASP A 18 -5.04 10.89 -2.93
C ASP A 18 -4.03 9.70 -2.83
N PRO A 19 -2.88 9.88 -2.13
CA PRO A 19 -1.58 9.25 -2.42
C PRO A 19 -1.57 7.72 -2.51
N PRO A 20 -0.57 7.14 -3.23
CA PRO A 20 -0.42 5.70 -3.43
C PRO A 20 -0.48 4.86 -2.15
N GLN A 21 -0.09 5.45 -1.02
CA GLN A 21 -0.20 4.86 0.31
C GLN A 21 -1.62 4.41 0.67
N ARG A 22 -2.67 5.07 0.18
CA ARG A 22 -4.06 4.73 0.50
C ARG A 22 -4.49 3.40 -0.10
N TYR A 23 -4.05 3.10 -1.33
CA TYR A 23 -4.30 1.80 -1.96
C TYR A 23 -3.60 0.68 -1.19
N TYR A 24 -2.37 0.93 -0.75
CA TYR A 24 -1.62 -0.01 0.06
C TYR A 24 -2.30 -0.31 1.40
N VAL A 25 -2.73 0.73 2.11
CA VAL A 25 -3.47 0.62 3.38
C VAL A 25 -4.81 -0.08 3.18
N GLY A 26 -5.55 0.28 2.13
CA GLY A 26 -6.83 -0.35 1.79
C GLY A 26 -6.67 -1.85 1.50
N MET A 27 -5.65 -2.24 0.72
CA MET A 27 -5.34 -3.65 0.48
C MET A 27 -4.95 -4.38 1.77
N HIS A 28 -4.14 -3.78 2.64
CA HIS A 28 -3.80 -4.38 3.94
C HIS A 28 -5.04 -4.58 4.81
N PHE A 29 -5.92 -3.59 4.85
CA PHE A 29 -7.17 -3.67 5.58
C PHE A 29 -8.06 -4.82 5.06
N LEU A 30 -8.18 -4.96 3.73
CA LEU A 30 -8.93 -6.07 3.13
C LEU A 30 -8.28 -7.42 3.42
N CYS A 31 -6.95 -7.52 3.34
CA CYS A 31 -6.22 -8.74 3.64
C CYS A 31 -6.41 -9.17 5.10
N LEU A 32 -6.23 -8.23 6.04
CA LEU A 32 -6.47 -8.47 7.47
C LEU A 32 -7.93 -8.85 7.75
N SER A 33 -8.89 -8.16 7.13
CA SER A 33 -10.31 -8.49 7.28
C SER A 33 -10.60 -9.91 6.80
N ALA A 34 -10.06 -10.32 5.65
CA ALA A 34 -10.19 -11.67 5.14
C ALA A 34 -9.55 -12.70 6.09
N MET A 35 -8.36 -12.42 6.65
CA MET A 35 -7.73 -13.27 7.65
C MET A 35 -8.59 -13.43 8.91
N MET A 36 -9.21 -12.35 9.40
CA MET A 36 -10.11 -12.41 10.56
C MET A 36 -11.33 -13.28 10.29
N VAL A 37 -11.93 -13.20 9.10
CA VAL A 37 -13.04 -14.07 8.70
C VAL A 37 -12.61 -15.54 8.67
N VAL A 38 -11.46 -15.83 8.06
CA VAL A 38 -10.93 -17.21 8.02
C VAL A 38 -10.65 -17.74 9.43
N LEU A 39 -10.04 -16.92 10.29
CA LEU A 39 -9.79 -17.28 11.69
C LEU A 39 -11.11 -17.59 12.42
N PHE A 40 -12.12 -16.74 12.25
CA PHE A 40 -13.44 -16.96 12.85
C PHE A 40 -14.09 -18.27 12.38
N VAL A 41 -13.99 -18.60 11.09
CA VAL A 41 -14.49 -19.87 10.56
C VAL A 41 -13.74 -21.06 11.17
N ILE A 42 -12.41 -20.99 11.26
CA ILE A 42 -11.60 -22.04 11.89
C ILE A 42 -12.00 -22.25 13.35
N LEU A 43 -12.11 -21.16 14.12
CA LEU A 43 -12.53 -21.22 15.52
C LEU A 43 -13.88 -21.91 15.68
N ASN A 44 -14.89 -21.50 14.90
CA ASN A 44 -16.21 -22.12 14.94
C ASN A 44 -16.15 -23.61 14.60
N GLN A 45 -15.39 -24.01 13.57
CA GLN A 45 -15.26 -25.42 13.21
C GLN A 45 -14.61 -26.24 14.33
N GLU A 46 -13.56 -25.73 14.97
CA GLU A 46 -12.90 -26.45 16.07
C GLU A 46 -13.78 -26.53 17.31
N PHE A 47 -14.52 -25.46 17.64
CA PHE A 47 -15.50 -25.49 18.72
C PHE A 47 -16.63 -26.50 18.45
N GLN A 48 -17.16 -26.58 17.23
CA GLN A 48 -18.20 -27.54 16.88
C GLN A 48 -17.69 -28.99 16.98
N LYS A 49 -16.46 -29.26 16.53
CA LYS A 49 -15.82 -30.57 16.72
C LYS A 49 -15.64 -30.92 18.20
N PHE A 50 -15.27 -29.94 19.02
CA PHE A 50 -15.15 -30.14 20.45
C PHE A 50 -16.51 -30.46 21.10
N ILE A 51 -17.55 -29.67 20.84
CA ILE A 51 -18.90 -29.91 21.40
C ILE A 51 -19.41 -31.30 21.03
N THR A 52 -19.31 -31.69 19.75
CA THR A 52 -19.75 -33.02 19.31
C THR A 52 -18.94 -34.16 19.93
N SER A 53 -17.64 -33.96 20.16
CA SER A 53 -16.81 -34.95 20.89
C SER A 53 -17.19 -35.07 22.37
N VAL A 54 -17.73 -33.99 22.96
CA VAL A 54 -18.14 -33.96 24.36
C VAL A 54 -19.53 -34.59 24.55
N ASP A 55 -20.47 -34.30 23.66
CA ASP A 55 -21.85 -34.81 23.74
C ASP A 55 -21.97 -36.33 23.50
N THR A 56 -20.98 -36.93 22.82
CA THR A 56 -21.01 -38.35 22.44
C THR A 56 -20.48 -39.30 23.53
N ILE A 57 -19.92 -38.77 24.62
CA ILE A 57 -19.24 -39.56 25.65
C ILE A 57 -19.75 -39.13 27.04
N ASN A 58 -20.06 -40.09 27.94
CA ASN A 58 -20.20 -39.80 29.37
C ASN A 58 -18.81 -39.47 29.94
N ILE A 59 -18.41 -38.21 29.83
CA ILE A 59 -17.02 -37.80 30.02
C ILE A 59 -16.64 -37.74 31.50
N SER A 60 -15.57 -38.45 31.85
CA SER A 60 -14.85 -38.23 33.11
C SER A 60 -14.12 -36.88 33.07
N ALA A 61 -13.93 -36.24 34.23
CA ALA A 61 -13.20 -34.97 34.33
C ALA A 61 -11.78 -35.03 33.72
N GLN A 62 -11.17 -36.22 33.66
CA GLN A 62 -9.85 -36.39 33.07
C GLN A 62 -9.90 -36.35 31.53
N SER A 63 -10.87 -37.01 30.92
CA SER A 63 -11.04 -37.01 29.45
C SER A 63 -11.40 -35.62 28.94
N PHE A 64 -12.18 -34.85 29.72
CA PHE A 64 -12.50 -33.46 29.39
C PHE A 64 -11.24 -32.59 29.28
N LYS A 65 -10.30 -32.70 30.23
CA LYS A 65 -9.04 -31.93 30.21
C LYS A 65 -8.20 -32.24 28.98
N VAL A 66 -8.16 -33.51 28.55
CA VAL A 66 -7.42 -33.92 27.35
C VAL A 66 -8.05 -33.29 26.11
N HIS A 67 -9.36 -33.43 25.92
CA HIS A 67 -10.06 -32.84 24.76
C HIS A 67 -9.95 -31.31 24.71
N LEU A 68 -9.96 -30.65 25.88
CA LEU A 68 -9.75 -29.22 25.96
C LEU A 68 -8.32 -28.84 25.55
N GLY A 69 -7.31 -29.58 26.00
CA GLY A 69 -5.92 -29.40 25.59
C GLY A 69 -5.72 -29.56 24.07
N ASP A 70 -6.35 -30.56 23.48
CA ASP A 70 -6.31 -30.80 22.04
C ASP A 70 -6.97 -29.66 21.25
N LEU A 71 -8.10 -29.14 21.74
CA LEU A 71 -8.77 -27.96 21.16
C LEU A 71 -7.82 -26.75 21.17
N TYR A 72 -7.22 -26.43 22.32
CA TYR A 72 -6.30 -25.29 22.43
C TYR A 72 -5.08 -25.44 21.50
N SER A 73 -4.45 -26.62 21.49
CA SER A 73 -3.30 -26.92 20.64
C SER A 73 -3.66 -26.80 19.15
N SER A 74 -4.79 -27.38 18.73
CA SER A 74 -5.29 -27.33 17.36
C SER A 74 -5.56 -25.89 16.90
N ILE A 75 -6.25 -25.09 17.72
CA ILE A 75 -6.52 -23.68 17.43
C ILE A 75 -5.22 -22.89 17.33
N PHE A 76 -4.28 -23.11 18.27
CA PHE A 76 -3.01 -22.38 18.31
C PHE A 76 -2.15 -22.64 17.06
N VAL A 77 -1.99 -23.92 16.68
CA VAL A 77 -1.23 -24.30 15.48
C VAL A 77 -1.87 -23.71 14.22
N LYS A 78 -3.20 -23.80 14.08
CA LYS A 78 -3.91 -23.23 12.93
C LYS A 78 -3.82 -21.72 12.87
N ALA A 79 -3.90 -21.03 14.02
CA ALA A 79 -3.72 -19.59 14.10
C ALA A 79 -2.32 -19.17 13.64
N ILE A 80 -1.26 -19.85 14.11
CA ILE A 80 0.11 -19.60 13.68
C ILE A 80 0.25 -19.80 12.17
N MET A 81 -0.26 -20.92 11.64
CA MET A 81 -0.20 -21.20 10.20
C MET A 81 -0.91 -20.12 9.39
N LEU A 82 -2.09 -19.66 9.83
CA LEU A 82 -2.81 -18.58 9.18
C LEU A 82 -2.01 -17.27 9.21
N PHE A 83 -1.37 -16.94 10.35
CA PHE A 83 -0.52 -15.76 10.47
C PHE A 83 0.70 -15.84 9.54
N LEU A 84 1.37 -16.99 9.44
CA LEU A 84 2.51 -17.17 8.54
C LEU A 84 2.11 -16.98 7.08
N VAL A 85 1.00 -17.59 6.65
CA VAL A 85 0.47 -17.43 5.30
C VAL A 85 0.08 -15.96 5.04
N GLY A 86 -0.65 -15.34 5.96
CA GLY A 86 -1.07 -13.95 5.84
C GLY A 86 0.10 -12.97 5.81
N TYR A 87 1.12 -13.21 6.62
CA TYR A 87 2.38 -12.45 6.59
C TYR A 87 3.08 -12.60 5.24
N GLY A 88 3.20 -13.82 4.72
CA GLY A 88 3.77 -14.08 3.39
C GLY A 88 3.06 -13.31 2.29
N VAL A 89 1.72 -13.34 2.27
CA VAL A 89 0.91 -12.55 1.31
C VAL A 89 1.15 -11.05 1.48
N SER A 90 1.18 -10.56 2.72
CA SER A 90 1.40 -9.14 3.02
C SER A 90 2.78 -8.65 2.53
N VAL A 91 3.83 -9.45 2.75
CA VAL A 91 5.18 -9.17 2.24
C VAL A 91 5.20 -9.12 0.72
N LEU A 92 4.57 -10.08 0.03
CA LEU A 92 4.50 -10.10 -1.43
C LEU A 92 3.80 -8.86 -1.98
N VAL A 93 2.66 -8.48 -1.41
CA VAL A 93 1.94 -7.25 -1.77
C VAL A 93 2.81 -6.01 -1.50
N GLY A 94 3.53 -5.99 -0.38
CA GLY A 94 4.51 -4.96 -0.03
C GLY A 94 5.61 -4.80 -1.06
N LEU A 95 6.20 -5.90 -1.52
CA LEU A 95 7.26 -5.89 -2.53
C LEU A 95 6.75 -5.38 -3.88
N LEU A 96 5.56 -5.81 -4.30
CA LEU A 96 4.93 -5.31 -5.53
C LEU A 96 4.68 -3.81 -5.45
N PHE A 97 4.13 -3.33 -4.34
CA PHE A 97 3.90 -1.91 -4.12
C PHE A 97 5.22 -1.12 -4.14
N LEU A 98 6.25 -1.62 -3.44
CA LEU A 98 7.57 -1.00 -3.40
C LEU A 98 8.17 -0.88 -4.80
N HIS A 99 8.06 -1.91 -5.63
CA HIS A 99 8.56 -1.87 -7.01
C HIS A 99 7.90 -0.74 -7.83
N HIS A 100 6.58 -0.56 -7.69
CA HIS A 100 5.84 0.50 -8.38
C HIS A 100 6.12 1.92 -7.86
N VAL A 101 6.72 2.07 -6.68
CA VAL A 101 7.12 3.36 -6.11
C VAL A 101 8.60 3.65 -6.38
N THR A 102 9.48 2.68 -6.15
CA THR A 102 10.94 2.85 -6.24
C THR A 102 11.39 3.10 -7.68
N GLY A 103 10.79 2.45 -8.69
CA GLY A 103 11.14 2.67 -10.10
C GLY A 103 11.03 4.14 -10.52
N PRO A 104 9.86 4.79 -10.33
CA PRO A 104 9.69 6.22 -10.54
C PRO A 104 10.68 7.08 -9.76
N MET A 105 10.94 6.77 -8.49
CA MET A 105 11.85 7.56 -7.65
C MET A 105 13.30 7.52 -8.16
N ILE A 106 13.77 6.36 -8.60
CA ILE A 106 15.10 6.23 -9.22
C ILE A 106 15.19 7.08 -10.50
N ARG A 107 14.13 7.10 -11.34
CA ARG A 107 14.10 7.95 -12.54
C ARG A 107 14.10 9.43 -12.20
N VAL A 108 13.31 9.85 -11.21
CA VAL A 108 13.30 11.25 -10.73
C VAL A 108 14.70 11.66 -10.28
N ARG A 109 15.37 10.83 -9.47
CA ARG A 109 16.75 11.09 -9.04
C ARG A 109 17.69 11.25 -10.23
N ALA A 110 17.66 10.32 -11.19
CA ALA A 110 18.51 10.38 -12.37
C ALA A 110 18.30 11.66 -13.20
N ILE A 111 17.05 12.11 -13.31
CA ILE A 111 16.70 13.36 -14.01
C ILE A 111 17.22 14.58 -13.23
N LEU A 112 17.03 14.63 -11.92
CA LEU A 112 17.56 15.72 -11.08
C LEU A 112 19.09 15.77 -11.13
N ASP A 113 19.75 14.61 -11.13
CA ASP A 113 21.21 14.51 -11.29
C ASP A 113 21.67 14.98 -12.68
N ALA A 114 20.88 14.76 -13.74
CA ALA A 114 21.19 15.29 -15.07
C ALA A 114 21.02 16.82 -15.11
N LEU A 115 19.94 17.34 -14.53
CA LEU A 115 19.67 18.78 -14.46
C LEU A 115 20.74 19.52 -13.67
N SER A 116 21.25 18.95 -12.57
CA SER A 116 22.34 19.55 -11.79
C SER A 116 23.64 19.66 -12.57
N ARG A 117 23.84 18.82 -13.59
CA ARG A 117 24.96 18.88 -14.55
C ARG A 117 24.67 19.76 -15.78
N GLY A 118 23.54 20.48 -15.81
CA GLY A 118 23.11 21.30 -16.95
C GLY A 118 22.64 20.50 -18.17
N GLN A 119 22.40 19.20 -18.01
CA GLN A 119 21.84 18.33 -19.04
C GLN A 119 20.32 18.31 -18.93
N PHE A 120 19.64 18.83 -19.96
CA PHE A 120 18.19 18.85 -20.01
C PHE A 120 17.69 17.70 -20.87
N PRO A 121 16.88 16.77 -20.34
CA PRO A 121 16.33 15.69 -21.14
C PRO A 121 15.40 16.26 -22.22
N ALA A 122 15.48 15.71 -23.43
CA ALA A 122 14.60 16.11 -24.53
C ALA A 122 13.22 15.43 -24.38
N GLY A 123 12.18 16.24 -24.28
CA GLY A 123 10.78 15.78 -24.26
C GLY A 123 10.16 15.63 -22.87
N MET A 124 8.89 15.25 -22.84
CA MET A 124 8.12 15.08 -21.61
C MET A 124 8.54 13.83 -20.84
N ILE A 125 8.68 13.95 -19.52
CA ILE A 125 8.98 12.82 -18.64
C ILE A 125 7.72 12.00 -18.45
N GLN A 126 7.80 10.72 -18.78
CA GLN A 126 6.71 9.77 -18.57
C GLN A 126 7.20 8.56 -17.76
N PHE A 127 6.42 8.20 -16.74
CA PHE A 127 6.58 6.95 -15.99
C PHE A 127 5.81 5.81 -16.65
N ARG A 128 6.12 4.57 -16.26
CA ARG A 128 5.46 3.40 -16.84
C ARG A 128 3.98 3.38 -16.46
N GLN A 129 3.16 2.75 -17.29
CA GLN A 129 1.77 2.48 -16.94
C GLN A 129 1.70 1.60 -15.66
N GLY A 130 0.95 2.07 -14.66
CA GLY A 130 0.85 1.41 -13.34
C GLY A 130 1.82 1.93 -12.29
N ASP A 131 2.80 2.75 -12.66
CA ASP A 131 3.65 3.43 -11.70
C ASP A 131 2.85 4.48 -10.92
N PHE A 132 3.13 4.55 -9.63
CA PHE A 132 2.61 5.63 -8.80
C PHE A 132 3.35 6.94 -9.13
N SER A 133 2.74 8.08 -8.79
CA SER A 133 3.35 9.41 -8.93
C SER A 133 3.41 10.00 -10.34
N LYS A 134 2.42 9.74 -11.20
CA LYS A 134 2.28 10.45 -12.50
C LYS A 134 2.28 11.98 -12.36
N GLU A 135 1.73 12.50 -11.27
CA GLU A 135 1.74 13.93 -10.95
C GLU A 135 3.15 14.48 -10.75
N ILE A 136 4.07 13.67 -10.21
CA ILE A 136 5.49 14.04 -10.07
C ILE A 136 6.14 14.14 -11.44
N ALA A 137 5.89 13.19 -12.36
CA ALA A 137 6.41 13.26 -13.72
C ALA A 137 5.95 14.52 -14.46
N LEU A 138 4.66 14.87 -14.30
CA LEU A 138 4.07 16.07 -14.90
C LEU A 138 4.65 17.35 -14.29
N SER A 139 4.80 17.40 -12.97
CA SER A 139 5.40 18.54 -12.27
C SER A 139 6.87 18.72 -12.64
N LEU A 140 7.61 17.61 -12.76
CA LEU A 140 9.01 17.63 -13.17
C LEU A 140 9.17 18.06 -14.63
N SER A 141 8.27 17.62 -15.53
CA SER A 141 8.26 18.08 -16.92
C SER A 141 8.05 19.59 -17.02
N ARG A 142 7.08 20.13 -16.27
CA ARG A 142 6.85 21.59 -16.20
C ARG A 142 8.05 22.36 -15.69
N LEU A 143 8.75 21.83 -14.69
CA LEU A 143 9.97 22.43 -14.15
C LEU A 143 11.08 22.49 -15.22
N ILE A 144 11.29 21.40 -15.96
CA ILE A 144 12.31 21.33 -17.01
C ILE A 144 11.99 22.28 -18.15
N ASP A 145 10.74 22.34 -18.59
CA ASP A 145 10.30 23.30 -19.61
C ASP A 145 10.52 24.75 -19.16
N PHE A 146 10.23 25.07 -17.90
CA PHE A 146 10.50 26.39 -17.35
C PHE A 146 12.00 26.72 -17.36
N LEU A 147 12.85 25.82 -16.83
CA LEU A 147 14.29 26.04 -16.75
C LEU A 147 14.95 26.14 -18.14
N SER A 148 14.51 25.34 -19.11
CA SER A 148 15.03 25.37 -20.48
C SER A 148 14.75 26.71 -21.17
N ARG A 149 13.53 27.26 -21.00
CA ARG A 149 13.15 28.58 -21.53
C ARG A 149 13.93 29.72 -20.87
N SER A 150 14.12 29.67 -19.55
CA SER A 150 14.91 30.68 -18.84
C SER A 150 16.37 30.72 -19.32
N ARG A 151 16.96 29.55 -19.61
CA ARG A 151 18.33 29.47 -20.17
C ARG A 151 18.43 30.11 -21.55
N THR A 152 17.45 29.88 -22.44
CA THR A 152 17.45 30.49 -23.77
C THR A 152 17.31 32.02 -23.73
N SER A 153 16.53 32.55 -22.78
CA SER A 153 16.38 33.99 -22.60
C SER A 153 17.70 34.67 -22.22
N ILE A 154 18.44 34.10 -21.26
CA ILE A 154 19.72 34.65 -20.78
C ILE A 154 20.81 34.56 -21.86
N SER A 155 20.78 33.52 -22.70
CA SER A 155 21.75 33.38 -23.78
C SER A 155 21.49 34.29 -24.99
N GLY A 156 20.26 34.81 -25.15
CA GLY A 156 19.91 35.75 -26.21
C GLY A 156 20.42 37.16 -25.95
N GLU A 157 20.37 37.61 -24.69
CA GLU A 157 20.78 38.96 -24.27
C GLU A 157 22.28 39.23 -24.51
N LYS A 158 23.13 38.20 -24.42
CA LYS A 158 24.57 38.32 -24.63
C LYS A 158 25.02 38.56 -26.07
N LYS A 159 24.11 38.51 -27.06
CA LYS A 159 24.46 38.67 -28.49
C LYS A 159 24.24 40.07 -29.05
N GLU A 160 23.60 40.99 -28.32
CA GLU A 160 23.30 42.34 -28.82
C GLU A 160 24.33 43.41 -28.42
N ASP A 161 25.34 43.07 -27.61
CA ASP A 161 26.36 44.02 -27.11
C ASP A 161 27.68 44.02 -27.92
N HIS A 162 27.68 43.53 -29.17
CA HIS A 162 28.86 43.55 -30.05
C HIS A 162 28.59 44.15 -31.43
#